data_AF-A0A7C3WII1-F1
#
_entry.id   AF-A0A7C3WII1-F1
#
_cell.length_a   1.000
_cell.length_b   1.000
_cell.length_c   1.000
_cell.angle_alpha   90.00
_cell.angle_beta   90.00
_cell.angle_gamma   90.00
#
_symmetry.space_group_name_H-M   'P 1'
#
loop_
_entity.id
_entity.type
_entity.pdbx_description
1 polymer ?
#
loop_
_entity_poly.entity_id
_entity_poly.type
_entity_poly.pdbx_seq_one_letter_code
_entity_poly.pdbx_strand_id
1 'polypeptide(L)'
;MLAYDYPWDAVLMPLNILDGSFESFEQWVLPVLVKRGIAALAMKTRASGTIVRAGIATPEECWRYVTALPVATIVSGMESFDLLRANLTLARTLQPMTAAEKAAILQRTREVALTGQHERFKTSRDFDGPVGRKLYAG
;
A
#
# COMPACT_ATOMS: atom_id res chain seq x y z
N MET A 1 -3.64 -15.31 -10.55
CA MET A 1 -3.23 -15.83 -9.23
C MET A 1 -4.45 -16.27 -8.42
N LEU A 2 -5.29 -15.35 -7.91
CA LEU A 2 -6.46 -15.71 -7.10
C LEU A 2 -7.52 -16.55 -7.83
N ALA A 3 -7.58 -16.46 -9.16
CA ALA A 3 -8.51 -17.22 -10.00
C ALA A 3 -8.20 -18.73 -10.07
N TYR A 4 -7.00 -19.17 -9.69
CA TYR A 4 -6.59 -20.58 -9.80
C TYR A 4 -7.08 -21.47 -8.64
N ASP A 5 -8.13 -21.04 -7.93
CA ASP A 5 -8.75 -21.70 -6.74
C ASP A 5 -7.78 -22.39 -5.77
N TYR A 6 -6.59 -21.83 -5.64
CA TYR A 6 -5.58 -22.32 -4.70
C TYR A 6 -5.88 -21.76 -3.30
N PRO A 7 -5.73 -22.55 -2.22
CA PRO A 7 -6.02 -22.14 -0.86
C PRO A 7 -4.87 -21.30 -0.29
N TRP A 8 -4.75 -20.05 -0.75
CA TRP A 8 -3.73 -19.13 -0.23
C TRP A 8 -4.02 -18.75 1.22
N ASP A 9 -3.03 -18.89 2.10
CA ASP A 9 -3.15 -18.39 3.49
C ASP A 9 -3.04 -16.87 3.57
N ALA A 10 -2.18 -16.29 2.72
CA ALA A 10 -1.89 -14.86 2.75
C ALA A 10 -1.51 -14.32 1.37
N VAL A 11 -1.75 -13.01 1.17
CA VAL A 11 -1.29 -12.25 0.00
C VAL A 11 -0.66 -10.94 0.46
N LEU A 12 0.57 -10.69 0.00
CA LEU A 12 1.27 -9.43 0.19
C LEU A 12 1.04 -8.52 -1.02
N MET A 13 0.49 -7.32 -0.80
CA MET A 13 0.20 -6.38 -1.90
C MET A 13 0.44 -4.92 -1.50
N PRO A 14 0.67 -4.02 -2.48
CA PRO A 14 0.75 -2.59 -2.22
C PRO A 14 -0.59 -2.05 -1.73
N LEU A 15 -0.62 -1.39 -0.57
CA LEU A 15 -1.78 -0.64 -0.07
C LEU A 15 -1.28 0.68 0.49
N ASN A 16 -1.80 1.79 -0.01
CA ASN A 16 -1.44 3.15 0.40
C ASN A 16 -2.56 4.13 0.01
N ILE A 17 -2.42 5.40 0.38
CA ILE A 17 -3.45 6.44 0.14
C ILE A 17 -3.76 6.64 -1.35
N LEU A 18 -2.78 6.47 -2.24
CA LEU A 18 -2.99 6.62 -3.69
C LEU A 18 -3.62 5.37 -4.31
N ASP A 19 -3.35 4.20 -3.72
CA ASP A 19 -3.91 2.93 -4.17
C ASP A 19 -5.44 2.92 -4.17
N GLY A 20 -6.08 3.68 -3.28
CA GLY A 20 -7.55 3.76 -3.22
C GLY A 20 -8.23 4.34 -4.47
N SER A 21 -7.48 4.86 -5.46
CA SER A 21 -8.04 5.49 -6.67
C SER A 21 -7.53 4.93 -8.01
N PHE A 22 -6.26 4.52 -8.12
CA PHE A 22 -5.64 4.14 -9.40
C PHE A 22 -5.22 2.67 -9.40
N GLU A 23 -5.69 1.87 -10.37
CA GLU A 23 -5.42 0.42 -10.47
C GLU A 23 -5.41 -0.28 -9.11
N SER A 24 -6.53 -0.11 -8.39
CA SER A 24 -6.58 -0.24 -6.94
C SER A 24 -6.58 -1.69 -6.44
N PHE A 25 -5.56 -2.05 -5.66
CA PHE A 25 -5.60 -3.32 -4.91
C PHE A 25 -6.69 -3.28 -3.84
N GLU A 26 -6.87 -2.14 -3.17
CA GLU A 26 -7.90 -1.92 -2.17
C GLU A 26 -9.31 -2.15 -2.71
N GLN A 27 -9.64 -1.68 -3.92
CA GLN A 27 -11.00 -1.83 -4.47
C GLN A 27 -11.23 -3.21 -5.11
N TRP A 28 -10.23 -3.78 -5.76
CA TRP A 28 -10.42 -4.97 -6.59
C TRP A 28 -9.95 -6.28 -5.95
N VAL A 29 -8.91 -6.24 -5.10
CA VAL A 29 -8.26 -7.44 -4.56
C VAL A 29 -8.61 -7.65 -3.09
N LEU A 30 -8.48 -6.61 -2.28
CA LEU A 30 -8.68 -6.69 -0.84
C LEU A 30 -10.06 -7.25 -0.43
N PRO A 31 -11.20 -6.87 -1.06
CA PRO A 31 -12.51 -7.42 -0.71
C PRO A 31 -12.62 -8.92 -1.01
N VAL A 32 -11.92 -9.39 -2.06
CA VAL A 32 -11.89 -10.82 -2.41
C VAL A 32 -11.12 -11.61 -1.35
N LEU A 33 -10.01 -11.07 -0.84
CA LEU A 33 -9.25 -11.72 0.23
C LEU A 33 -10.09 -11.85 1.51
N VAL A 34 -10.75 -10.76 1.92
CA VAL A 34 -11.63 -10.76 3.09
C VAL A 34 -12.74 -11.79 2.94
N LYS A 35 -13.42 -11.82 1.78
CA LYS A 35 -14.50 -12.78 1.51
C LYS A 35 -14.02 -14.23 1.57
N ARG A 36 -12.77 -14.50 1.17
CA ARG A 36 -12.19 -15.85 1.14
C ARG A 36 -11.42 -16.23 2.41
N GLY A 37 -11.34 -15.35 3.40
CA GLY A 37 -10.57 -15.60 4.62
C GLY A 37 -9.06 -15.64 4.40
N ILE A 38 -8.55 -14.97 3.36
CA ILE A 38 -7.11 -14.90 3.05
C ILE A 38 -6.51 -13.70 3.77
N ALA A 39 -5.39 -13.88 4.47
CA ALA A 39 -4.74 -12.80 5.21
C ALA A 39 -4.11 -11.76 4.26
N ALA A 40 -4.63 -10.53 4.30
CA ALA A 40 -4.07 -9.42 3.53
C ALA A 40 -2.86 -8.82 4.28
N LEU A 41 -1.69 -8.85 3.65
CA LEU A 41 -0.46 -8.23 4.16
C LEU A 41 -0.21 -6.95 3.35
N ALA A 42 -0.14 -5.80 4.00
CA ALA A 42 0.10 -4.53 3.34
C ALA A 42 1.60 -4.25 3.20
N MET A 43 2.06 -3.93 1.99
CA MET A 43 3.39 -3.36 1.75
C MET A 43 3.30 -2.02 1.05
N LYS A 44 4.44 -1.33 0.94
CA LYS A 44 4.57 -0.06 0.20
C LYS A 44 3.57 1.01 0.67
N THR A 45 3.31 1.08 1.97
CA THR A 45 2.36 2.02 2.61
C THR A 45 2.65 3.49 2.35
N ARG A 46 3.90 3.81 1.98
CA ARG A 46 4.37 5.16 1.60
C ARG A 46 4.78 5.27 0.12
N ALA A 47 4.33 4.34 -0.73
CA ALA A 47 4.74 4.17 -2.13
C ALA A 47 6.28 4.22 -2.31
N SER A 48 6.99 3.36 -1.58
CA SER A 48 8.47 3.35 -1.53
C SER A 48 9.08 4.70 -1.10
N GLY A 49 8.39 5.41 -0.21
CA GLY A 49 8.79 6.71 0.36
C GLY A 49 8.40 7.91 -0.51
N THR A 50 7.88 7.69 -1.72
CA THR A 50 7.59 8.78 -2.66
C THR A 50 6.49 9.70 -2.17
N ILE A 51 5.45 9.18 -1.50
CA ILE A 51 4.36 9.99 -0.93
C ILE A 51 4.90 11.05 0.05
N VAL A 52 5.81 10.63 0.93
CA VAL A 52 6.40 11.51 1.96
C VAL A 52 7.38 12.49 1.34
N ARG A 53 8.27 12.03 0.44
CA ARG A 53 9.24 12.92 -0.23
C ARG A 53 8.59 14.00 -1.09
N ALA A 54 7.44 13.69 -1.71
CA ALA A 54 6.69 14.63 -2.52
C ALA A 54 5.74 15.52 -1.70
N GLY A 55 5.68 15.37 -0.36
CA GLY A 55 4.82 16.19 0.50
C GLY A 55 3.32 15.90 0.32
N ILE A 56 2.94 14.75 -0.23
CA ILE A 56 1.53 14.39 -0.51
C ILE A 56 0.80 14.04 0.78
N ALA A 57 1.46 13.32 1.68
CA ALA A 57 0.93 12.93 2.98
C ALA A 57 2.07 12.61 3.96
N THR A 58 1.80 12.72 5.26
CA THR A 58 2.78 12.39 6.30
C THR A 58 2.94 10.88 6.51
N PRO A 59 4.04 10.40 7.13
CA PRO A 59 4.15 9.00 7.53
C PRO A 59 2.99 8.52 8.42
N GLU A 60 2.50 9.38 9.32
CA GLU A 60 1.37 9.11 10.20
C GLU A 60 0.08 8.93 9.40
N GLU A 61 -0.22 9.84 8.47
CA GLU A 61 -1.40 9.72 7.61
C GLU A 61 -1.37 8.42 6.80
N CYS A 62 -0.21 8.07 6.23
CA CYS A 62 -0.03 6.81 5.50
C CYS A 62 -0.30 5.59 6.39
N TRP A 63 0.24 5.60 7.62
CA TRP A 63 0.06 4.51 8.58
C TRP A 63 -1.40 4.37 9.01
N ARG A 64 -2.03 5.48 9.43
CA ARG A 64 -3.43 5.50 9.90
C ARG A 64 -4.40 5.09 8.81
N TYR A 65 -4.13 5.47 7.55
CA TYR A 65 -4.94 5.03 6.41
C TYR A 65 -4.88 3.52 6.23
N VAL A 66 -3.69 2.93 6.14
CA VAL A 66 -3.53 1.50 5.85
C VAL A 66 -4.00 0.64 7.02
N THR A 67 -3.78 1.08 8.27
CA THR A 67 -4.31 0.38 9.46
C THR A 67 -5.83 0.44 9.59
N ALA A 68 -6.51 1.35 8.89
CA ALA A 68 -7.97 1.38 8.80
C ALA A 68 -8.54 0.41 7.75
N LEU A 69 -7.69 -0.20 6.91
CA LEU A 69 -8.10 -1.23 5.97
C LEU A 69 -8.16 -2.60 6.66
N PRO A 70 -8.93 -3.57 6.13
CA PRO A 70 -8.98 -4.94 6.66
C PRO A 70 -7.70 -5.73 6.32
N VAL A 71 -6.57 -5.30 6.89
CA VAL A 71 -5.26 -5.93 6.74
C VAL A 71 -4.88 -6.70 8.00
N ALA A 72 -4.25 -7.85 7.84
CA ALA A 72 -3.77 -8.67 8.94
C ALA A 72 -2.47 -8.10 9.55
N THR A 73 -1.60 -7.52 8.72
CA THR A 73 -0.36 -6.87 9.16
C THR A 73 0.21 -5.94 8.10
N ILE A 74 1.13 -5.06 8.52
CA ILE A 74 1.89 -4.14 7.67
C ILE A 74 3.35 -4.58 7.64
N VAL A 75 3.87 -4.76 6.44
CA VAL A 75 5.29 -5.01 6.17
C VAL A 75 5.99 -3.68 5.88
N SER A 76 6.74 -3.19 6.86
CA SER A 76 7.47 -1.92 6.79
C SER A 76 8.96 -2.13 6.52
N GLY A 77 9.47 -1.51 5.46
CA GLY A 77 10.91 -1.41 5.20
C GLY A 77 11.59 -0.37 6.09
N MET A 78 12.84 -0.64 6.45
CA MET A 78 13.71 0.26 7.21
C MET A 78 15.17 -0.07 6.91
N GLU A 79 16.00 0.95 6.71
CA GLU A 79 17.45 0.81 6.44
C GLU A 79 18.31 1.32 7.61
N SER A 80 17.67 1.83 8.67
CA SER A 80 18.35 2.36 9.85
C SER A 80 17.55 2.08 11.12
N PHE A 81 18.24 2.13 12.26
CA PHE A 81 17.59 2.01 13.57
C PHE A 81 16.63 3.16 13.87
N ASP A 82 16.85 4.34 13.31
CA ASP A 82 15.96 5.47 13.52
C ASP A 82 14.63 5.26 12.79
N LEU A 83 14.66 4.71 11.57
CA LEU A 83 13.45 4.31 10.86
C LEU A 83 12.74 3.15 11.56
N LEU A 84 13.49 2.19 12.13
CA LEU A 84 12.90 1.14 12.98
C LEU A 84 12.13 1.75 14.15
N ARG A 85 12.76 2.65 14.91
CA ARG A 85 12.12 3.32 16.06
C ARG A 85 10.90 4.13 15.64
N ALA A 86 10.99 4.88 14.54
CA ALA A 86 9.86 5.62 14.01
C ALA A 86 8.68 4.70 13.64
N ASN A 87 8.94 3.60 12.92
CA ASN A 87 7.91 2.62 12.57
C ASN A 87 7.28 1.99 13.83
N LEU A 88 8.08 1.66 14.86
CA LEU A 88 7.59 1.13 16.13
C LEU A 88 6.71 2.14 16.88
N THR A 89 7.06 3.42 16.85
CA THR A 89 6.22 4.48 17.42
C THR A 89 4.87 4.53 16.72
N LEU A 90 4.86 4.60 15.37
CA LEU A 90 3.61 4.61 14.59
C LEU A 90 2.72 3.41 14.96
N ALA A 91 3.31 2.21 15.05
CA ALA A 91 2.58 0.99 15.37
C ALA A 91 2.02 0.93 16.80
N ARG A 92 2.61 1.65 17.74
CA ARG A 92 2.20 1.64 19.16
C ARG A 92 1.21 2.74 19.50
N THR A 93 1.33 3.89 18.86
CA THR A 93 0.65 5.11 19.33
C THR A 93 -0.50 5.54 18.43
N LEU A 94 -0.46 5.21 17.14
CA LEU A 94 -1.44 5.73 16.20
C LEU A 94 -2.67 4.84 16.10
N GLN A 95 -3.81 5.51 15.99
CA GLN A 95 -5.10 4.89 15.77
C GLN A 95 -5.48 4.92 14.29
N PRO A 96 -6.17 3.89 13.78
CA PRO A 96 -6.72 3.90 12.43
C PRO A 96 -7.54 5.16 12.12
N MET A 97 -7.56 5.57 10.85
CA MET A 97 -8.47 6.63 10.40
C MET A 97 -9.94 6.21 10.55
N THR A 98 -10.77 7.18 10.91
CA THR A 98 -12.23 7.08 10.77
C THR A 98 -12.63 7.08 9.29
N ALA A 99 -13.87 6.69 8.99
CA ALA A 99 -14.41 6.74 7.63
C ALA A 99 -14.36 8.16 7.04
N ALA A 100 -14.61 9.19 7.86
CA ALA A 100 -14.56 10.59 7.43
C ALA A 100 -13.14 11.05 7.12
N GLU A 101 -12.15 10.72 7.96
CA GLU A 101 -10.74 11.01 7.70
C GLU A 101 -10.25 10.29 6.42
N LYS A 102 -10.66 9.03 6.24
CA LYS A 102 -10.34 8.24 5.04
C LYS A 102 -10.92 8.88 3.77
N ALA A 103 -12.19 9.31 3.81
CA ALA A 103 -12.82 9.99 2.68
C ALA A 103 -12.12 11.32 2.36
N ALA A 104 -11.80 12.12 3.39
CA ALA A 104 -11.14 13.40 3.23
C ALA A 104 -9.74 13.26 2.60
N ILE A 105 -8.93 12.29 3.05
CA ILE A 105 -7.59 12.11 2.50
C ILE A 105 -7.64 11.58 1.06
N LEU A 106 -8.55 10.65 0.74
CA LEU A 106 -8.75 10.16 -0.62
C LEU A 106 -9.20 11.26 -1.57
N GLN A 107 -10.08 12.15 -1.12
CA GLN A 107 -10.48 13.32 -1.91
C GLN A 107 -9.29 14.26 -2.14
N ARG A 108 -8.53 14.58 -1.09
CA ARG A 108 -7.36 15.47 -1.15
C ARG A 108 -6.27 14.96 -2.11
N THR A 109 -6.07 13.64 -2.17
CA THR A 109 -4.98 13.05 -2.97
C THR A 109 -5.44 12.51 -4.33
N ARG A 110 -6.73 12.67 -4.69
CA ARG A 110 -7.34 12.04 -5.86
C ARG A 110 -6.62 12.35 -7.17
N GLU A 111 -6.37 13.63 -7.45
CA GLU A 111 -5.75 14.05 -8.72
C GLU A 111 -4.37 13.45 -8.90
N VAL A 112 -3.55 13.47 -7.84
CA VAL A 112 -2.22 12.89 -7.83
C VAL A 112 -2.27 11.37 -7.98
N ALA A 113 -3.21 10.71 -7.30
CA ALA A 113 -3.37 9.26 -7.35
C ALA A 113 -3.67 8.76 -8.77
N LEU A 114 -4.55 9.44 -9.51
CA LEU A 114 -4.98 9.05 -10.86
C LEU A 114 -3.86 9.05 -11.91
N THR A 115 -2.72 9.70 -11.63
CA THR A 115 -1.57 9.71 -12.55
C THR A 115 -0.75 8.42 -12.52
N GLY A 116 -0.82 7.65 -11.43
CA GLY A 116 0.07 6.51 -11.19
C GLY A 116 1.57 6.86 -11.06
N GLN A 117 1.93 8.15 -11.10
CA GLN A 117 3.33 8.61 -11.15
C GLN A 117 4.13 8.21 -9.90
N HIS A 118 3.48 8.24 -8.74
CA HIS A 118 4.12 7.93 -7.46
C HIS A 118 4.08 6.42 -7.11
N GLU A 119 3.34 5.63 -7.89
CA GLU A 119 3.20 4.19 -7.73
C GLU A 119 3.87 3.45 -8.89
N ARG A 120 5.15 3.74 -9.14
CA ARG A 120 5.92 3.14 -10.26
C ARG A 120 5.91 1.61 -10.30
N PHE A 121 5.64 0.93 -9.19
CA PHE A 121 5.43 -0.52 -9.17
C PHE A 121 4.15 -1.00 -9.92
N LYS A 122 3.25 -0.09 -10.29
CA LYS A 122 2.10 -0.32 -11.17
C LYS A 122 2.40 0.10 -12.62
N THR A 123 3.14 1.20 -12.78
CA THR A 123 3.29 1.89 -14.08
C THR A 123 4.64 1.69 -14.75
N SER A 124 5.60 1.03 -14.11
CA SER A 124 6.95 0.78 -14.62
C SER A 124 7.43 -0.64 -14.33
N ARG A 125 8.66 -0.93 -14.79
CA ARG A 125 9.36 -2.20 -14.58
C ARG A 125 10.50 -2.11 -13.57
N ASP A 126 10.63 -1.00 -12.85
CA ASP A 126 11.78 -0.77 -11.95
C ASP A 126 11.84 -1.77 -10.79
N PHE A 127 10.70 -2.38 -10.46
CA PHE A 127 10.55 -3.31 -9.35
C PHE A 127 10.53 -4.79 -9.80
N ASP A 128 10.65 -5.05 -11.10
CA ASP A 128 10.65 -6.41 -11.63
C ASP A 128 12.03 -7.07 -11.40
N GLY A 129 12.00 -8.38 -11.12
CA GLY A 129 13.21 -9.18 -11.03
C GLY A 129 14.00 -9.19 -12.35
N PRO A 130 15.29 -9.61 -12.34
CA PRO A 130 16.15 -9.57 -13.53
C PRO A 130 15.55 -10.26 -14.77
N VAL A 131 14.82 -11.37 -14.57
CA VAL A 131 14.13 -12.09 -15.63
C VAL A 131 12.94 -11.29 -16.18
N GLY A 132 12.09 -10.74 -15.29
CA GLY A 132 10.94 -9.92 -15.69
C GLY A 132 11.37 -8.68 -16.48
N ARG A 133 12.42 -7.98 -16.02
CA ARG A 133 12.98 -6.83 -16.75
C ARG A 133 13.47 -7.19 -18.15
N LYS A 134 14.05 -8.38 -18.35
CA LYS A 134 14.50 -8.84 -19.67
C LYS A 134 13.33 -9.23 -20.58
N LEU A 135 12.34 -9.95 -20.04
CA LEU A 135 11.21 -10.47 -20.82
C LEU A 135 10.26 -9.37 -21.32
N TYR A 136 10.17 -8.26 -20.58
CA TYR A 136 9.21 -7.19 -20.85
C TYR A 136 9.88 -5.83 -21.05
N ALA A 137 11.09 -5.81 -21.64
CA ALA A 137 11.91 -4.61 -21.87
C ALA A 137 11.42 -3.69 -23.01
N GLY A 138 10.16 -3.81 -23.44
CA GLY A 138 9.58 -3.05 -24.55
C GLY A 138 9.20 -1.63 -24.15
#